data_AF-A0A644WIG9-F1
#
_entry.id   AF-A0A644WIG9-F1
#
_cell.length_a   1.000
_cell.length_b   1.000
_cell.length_c   1.000
_cell.angle_alpha   90.00
_cell.angle_beta   90.00
_cell.angle_gamma   90.00
#
_symmetry.space_group_name_H-M   'P 1'
#
loop_
_entity.id
_entity.type
_entity.pdbx_description
1 polymer ?
#
loop_
_entity_poly.entity_id
_entity_poly.type
_entity_poly.pdbx_seq_one_letter_code
_entity_poly.pdbx_strand_id
1 'polypeptide(L)'
;MNSVELMVKEHDNILRMLKVVRKACMNILNGGEINYDDFNNMIDFVRKYADAHHHGKEEKFLFKEMQLKLGKLGENLITHGMLVEHDYGRLYMNDLTEALHRVKNGDEESKLDVISNAIGYASLLTRHINKENDAVYKFGENNLPADVMEEINKKSEEFENEAEKQGIQKHYIDMLENLEKKYLA
;
A
#
# COMPACT_ATOMS: atom_id res chain seq x y z
N MET A 1 -14.32 9.77 -12.75
CA MET A 1 -13.10 8.95 -12.65
C MET A 1 -13.57 7.54 -12.38
N ASN A 2 -13.13 6.55 -13.16
CA ASN A 2 -13.49 5.16 -12.91
C ASN A 2 -12.64 4.57 -11.76
N SER A 3 -12.94 3.36 -11.30
CA SER A 3 -12.26 2.72 -10.16
C SER A 3 -10.76 2.51 -10.41
N VAL A 4 -10.36 2.16 -11.64
CA VAL A 4 -8.96 1.95 -12.01
C VAL A 4 -8.19 3.27 -11.98
N GLU A 5 -8.72 4.32 -12.61
CA GLU A 5 -8.13 5.66 -12.61
C GLU A 5 -7.96 6.20 -11.18
N LEU A 6 -8.93 5.93 -10.29
CA LEU A 6 -8.85 6.26 -8.88
C LEU A 6 -7.69 5.52 -8.20
N MET A 7 -7.65 4.19 -8.33
CA MET A 7 -6.63 3.36 -7.69
C MET A 7 -5.22 3.70 -8.18
N VAL A 8 -5.06 4.07 -9.46
CA VAL A 8 -3.79 4.59 -9.99
C VAL A 8 -3.37 5.91 -9.31
N LYS A 9 -4.30 6.81 -8.99
CA LYS A 9 -3.96 8.04 -8.23
C LYS A 9 -3.59 7.74 -6.79
N GLU A 10 -4.21 6.74 -6.19
CA GLU A 10 -3.84 6.27 -4.85
C GLU A 10 -2.44 5.66 -4.84
N HIS A 11 -2.08 4.90 -5.89
CA HIS A 11 -0.72 4.43 -6.13
C HIS A 11 0.31 5.56 -6.16
N ASP A 12 0.00 6.71 -6.78
CA ASP A 12 0.91 7.85 -6.77
C ASP A 12 1.21 8.35 -5.35
N ASN A 13 0.20 8.39 -4.47
CA ASN A 13 0.36 8.76 -3.07
C ASN A 13 1.13 7.71 -2.28
N ILE A 14 0.88 6.42 -2.55
CA ILE A 14 1.61 5.33 -1.92
C ILE A 14 3.09 5.39 -2.31
N LEU A 15 3.41 5.53 -3.61
CA LEU A 15 4.79 5.67 -4.10
C LEU A 15 5.50 6.89 -3.50
N ARG A 16 4.80 7.99 -3.26
CA ARG A 16 5.31 9.15 -2.51
C ARG A 16 5.71 8.77 -1.09
N MET A 17 4.83 8.07 -0.34
CA MET A 17 5.16 7.58 1.00
C MET A 17 6.38 6.65 1.00
N LEU A 18 6.52 5.77 0.00
CA LEU A 18 7.68 4.87 -0.08
C LEU A 18 9.02 5.63 -0.21
N LYS A 19 9.02 6.80 -0.85
CA LYS A 19 10.21 7.67 -0.92
C LYS A 19 10.55 8.26 0.46
N VAL A 20 9.53 8.67 1.22
CA VAL A 20 9.69 9.17 2.60
C VAL A 20 10.27 8.06 3.49
N VAL A 21 9.68 6.86 3.48
CA VAL A 21 10.17 5.69 4.24
C VAL A 21 11.64 5.43 3.94
N ARG A 22 12.02 5.45 2.65
CA ARG A 22 13.42 5.25 2.24
C ARG A 22 14.37 6.30 2.82
N LYS A 23 13.96 7.57 2.88
CA LYS A 23 14.76 8.66 3.47
C LYS A 23 14.85 8.55 4.99
N ALA A 24 13.78 8.15 5.65
CA ALA A 24 13.80 7.85 7.09
C ALA A 24 14.79 6.72 7.42
N CYS A 25 14.80 5.64 6.64
CA CYS A 25 15.79 4.56 6.80
C CYS A 25 17.22 5.05 6.50
N MET A 26 17.42 5.91 5.49
CA MET A 26 18.74 6.47 5.19
C MET A 26 19.27 7.32 6.36
N ASN A 27 18.40 8.05 7.06
CA ASN A 27 18.78 8.78 8.26
C ASN A 27 19.31 7.83 9.36
N ILE A 28 18.61 6.72 9.61
CA ILE A 28 19.06 5.71 10.58
C ILE A 28 20.42 5.13 10.16
N LEU A 29 20.57 4.77 8.88
CA LEU A 29 21.83 4.23 8.34
C LEU A 29 23.01 5.19 8.53
N ASN A 30 22.77 6.49 8.46
CA ASN A 30 23.77 7.54 8.67
C ASN A 30 24.06 7.83 10.15
N GLY A 31 23.52 7.04 11.08
CA GLY A 31 23.71 7.20 12.52
C GLY A 31 22.69 8.10 13.21
N GLY A 32 21.64 8.54 12.49
CA GLY A 32 20.52 9.25 13.10
C GLY A 32 19.67 8.34 13.99
N GLU A 33 19.00 8.92 14.98
CA GLU A 33 18.06 8.18 15.82
C GLU A 33 16.76 7.85 15.08
N ILE A 34 16.07 6.81 15.55
CA ILE A 34 14.74 6.45 15.06
C ILE A 34 13.74 7.48 15.59
N ASN A 35 13.02 8.14 14.68
CA ASN A 35 11.83 8.89 15.06
C ASN A 35 10.63 7.92 15.12
N TYR A 36 10.31 7.45 16.33
CA TYR A 36 9.24 6.46 16.52
C TYR A 36 7.87 6.97 16.07
N ASP A 37 7.55 8.25 16.29
CA ASP A 37 6.27 8.82 15.90
C ASP A 37 6.13 8.84 14.37
N ASP A 38 7.18 9.21 13.64
CA ASP A 38 7.18 9.20 12.18
C ASP A 38 7.04 7.77 11.63
N PHE A 39 7.78 6.80 12.18
CA PHE A 39 7.66 5.41 11.76
C PHE A 39 6.28 4.83 12.05
N ASN A 40 5.69 5.16 13.20
CA ASN A 40 4.31 4.76 13.53
C ASN A 40 3.30 5.38 12.55
N ASN A 41 3.49 6.65 12.17
CA ASN A 41 2.66 7.30 11.14
C ASN A 41 2.81 6.63 9.77
N MET A 42 4.03 6.29 9.36
CA MET A 42 4.27 5.55 8.10
C MET A 42 3.57 4.18 8.12
N ILE A 43 3.68 3.44 9.22
CA ILE A 43 3.01 2.13 9.38
C ILE A 43 1.49 2.29 9.36
N ASP A 44 0.95 3.32 10.02
CA ASP A 44 -0.49 3.56 10.03
C ASP A 44 -1.01 3.95 8.63
N PHE A 45 -0.31 4.82 7.92
CA PHE A 45 -0.58 5.12 6.51
C PHE A 45 -0.62 3.84 5.68
N VAL A 46 0.37 2.97 5.81
CA VAL A 46 0.39 1.70 5.08
C VAL A 46 -0.82 0.83 5.42
N ARG A 47 -1.08 0.59 6.71
CA ARG A 47 -2.16 -0.31 7.14
C ARG A 47 -3.54 0.22 6.76
N LYS A 48 -3.74 1.53 6.80
CA LYS A 48 -5.07 2.15 6.70
C LYS A 48 -5.35 2.72 5.31
N TYR A 49 -4.38 3.40 4.71
CA TYR A 49 -4.52 3.98 3.38
C TYR A 49 -4.13 2.99 2.29
N ALA A 50 -2.92 2.44 2.31
CA ALA A 50 -2.45 1.53 1.26
C ALA A 50 -3.17 0.17 1.28
N ASP A 51 -3.33 -0.44 2.46
CA ASP A 51 -3.93 -1.77 2.56
C ASP A 51 -5.46 -1.70 2.72
N ALA A 52 -5.96 -1.28 3.89
CA ALA A 52 -7.39 -1.37 4.18
C ALA A 52 -8.29 -0.56 3.21
N HIS A 53 -7.79 0.57 2.71
CA HIS A 53 -8.53 1.47 1.83
C HIS A 53 -8.24 1.21 0.35
N HIS A 54 -6.98 1.18 -0.08
CA HIS A 54 -6.62 0.96 -1.47
C HIS A 54 -6.73 -0.53 -1.86
N HIS A 55 -5.92 -1.45 -1.30
CA HIS A 55 -6.07 -2.89 -1.59
C HIS A 55 -7.48 -3.40 -1.25
N GLY A 56 -8.14 -2.79 -0.26
CA GLY A 56 -9.53 -3.09 0.08
C GLY A 56 -10.49 -2.98 -1.12
N LYS A 57 -10.28 -2.03 -2.03
CA LYS A 57 -11.07 -1.92 -3.27
C LYS A 57 -10.73 -3.03 -4.25
N GLU A 58 -9.46 -3.36 -4.36
CA GLU A 58 -8.99 -4.43 -5.25
C GLU A 58 -9.52 -5.78 -4.79
N GLU A 59 -9.21 -6.19 -3.57
CA GLU A 59 -9.55 -7.51 -3.02
C GLU A 59 -11.06 -7.74 -2.94
N LYS A 60 -11.84 -6.72 -2.55
CA LYS A 60 -13.29 -6.88 -2.36
C LYS A 60 -14.07 -6.79 -3.67
N PHE A 61 -13.56 -6.06 -4.67
CA PHE A 61 -14.29 -5.73 -5.89
C PHE A 61 -13.57 -6.23 -7.13
N LEU A 62 -12.47 -5.59 -7.54
CA LEU A 62 -11.83 -5.89 -8.84
C LEU A 62 -11.25 -7.31 -8.89
N PHE A 63 -10.36 -7.65 -7.96
CA PHE A 63 -9.67 -8.94 -7.91
C PHE A 63 -10.62 -10.10 -7.68
N LYS A 64 -11.65 -9.90 -6.87
CA LYS A 64 -12.71 -10.88 -6.66
C LYS A 64 -13.40 -11.24 -7.98
N GLU A 65 -13.82 -10.26 -8.77
CA GLU A 65 -14.48 -10.51 -10.05
C GLU A 65 -13.51 -11.11 -11.07
N MET A 66 -12.24 -10.69 -11.06
CA MET A 66 -11.19 -11.29 -11.90
C MET A 66 -10.99 -12.78 -11.60
N GLN A 67 -10.95 -13.18 -10.33
CA GLN A 67 -10.86 -14.60 -9.92
C GLN A 67 -12.09 -15.40 -10.37
N LEU A 68 -13.29 -14.83 -10.22
CA LEU A 68 -14.54 -15.53 -10.53
C LEU A 68 -14.78 -15.69 -12.04
N LYS A 69 -14.34 -14.72 -12.85
CA LYS A 69 -14.78 -14.60 -14.26
C LYS A 69 -13.68 -14.82 -15.30
N LEU A 70 -12.40 -14.68 -14.95
CA LEU A 70 -11.29 -14.78 -15.92
C LEU A 70 -10.61 -16.17 -15.93
N GLY A 71 -11.25 -17.16 -15.31
CA GLY A 71 -10.80 -18.55 -15.28
C GLY A 71 -9.39 -18.70 -14.67
N LYS A 72 -8.68 -19.75 -15.10
CA LYS A 72 -7.39 -20.13 -14.51
C LYS A 72 -6.30 -19.05 -14.61
N LEU A 73 -6.33 -18.22 -15.66
CA LEU A 73 -5.37 -17.12 -15.78
C LEU A 73 -5.64 -16.03 -14.75
N GLY A 74 -6.90 -15.62 -14.56
CA GLY A 74 -7.29 -14.68 -13.50
C GLY A 74 -6.98 -15.23 -12.11
N GLU A 75 -7.34 -16.48 -11.86
CA GLU A 75 -7.05 -17.16 -10.59
C GLU A 75 -5.55 -17.18 -10.29
N ASN A 76 -4.71 -17.62 -11.23
CA ASN A 76 -3.27 -17.65 -11.02
C ASN A 76 -2.67 -16.25 -10.78
N LEU A 77 -3.11 -15.25 -11.57
CA LEU A 77 -2.60 -13.89 -11.47
C LEU A 77 -2.94 -13.25 -10.12
N ILE A 78 -4.17 -13.42 -9.67
CA ILE A 78 -4.67 -12.77 -8.45
C ILE A 78 -4.31 -13.61 -7.22
N THR A 79 -4.76 -14.86 -7.15
CA THR A 79 -4.61 -15.71 -5.95
C THR A 79 -3.16 -16.05 -5.66
N HIS A 80 -2.37 -16.37 -6.69
CA HIS A 80 -0.99 -16.80 -6.53
C HIS A 80 0.04 -15.70 -6.84
N GLY A 81 -0.43 -14.52 -7.22
CA GLY A 81 0.39 -13.35 -7.50
C GLY A 81 0.07 -12.20 -6.55
N MET A 82 -0.96 -11.40 -6.87
CA MET A 82 -1.20 -10.12 -6.19
C MET A 82 -1.54 -10.30 -4.70
N LEU A 83 -2.44 -11.21 -4.34
CA LEU A 83 -2.86 -11.41 -2.95
C LEU A 83 -1.71 -11.90 -2.06
N VAL A 84 -0.82 -12.73 -2.61
CA VAL A 84 0.38 -13.19 -1.90
C VAL A 84 1.30 -12.01 -1.58
N GLU A 85 1.42 -11.05 -2.49
CA GLU A 85 2.23 -9.85 -2.25
C GLU A 85 1.57 -8.88 -1.26
N HIS A 86 0.24 -8.79 -1.23
CA HIS A 86 -0.46 -8.04 -0.17
C HIS A 86 -0.14 -8.62 1.20
N ASP A 87 -0.19 -9.96 1.32
CA ASP A 87 0.12 -10.65 2.58
C ASP A 87 1.59 -10.48 2.99
N TYR A 88 2.53 -10.50 2.04
CA TYR A 88 3.93 -10.13 2.34
C TYR A 88 4.06 -8.67 2.78
N GLY A 89 3.29 -7.75 2.18
CA GLY A 89 3.22 -6.36 2.62
C GLY A 89 2.78 -6.23 4.08
N ARG A 90 1.75 -6.98 4.48
CA ARG A 90 1.24 -7.05 5.86
C ARG A 90 2.28 -7.63 6.82
N LEU A 91 2.99 -8.69 6.40
CA LEU A 91 4.08 -9.29 7.18
C LEU A 91 5.18 -8.26 7.48
N TYR A 92 5.67 -7.53 6.47
CA TYR A 92 6.68 -6.51 6.67
C TYR A 92 6.27 -5.43 7.69
N MET A 93 5.01 -5.03 7.71
CA MET A 93 4.52 -4.03 8.69
C MET A 93 4.45 -4.58 10.11
N ASN A 94 4.13 -5.86 10.27
CA ASN A 94 4.16 -6.52 11.57
C ASN A 94 5.60 -6.63 12.09
N ASP A 95 6.51 -7.15 11.26
CA ASP A 95 7.91 -7.32 11.62
C ASP A 95 8.60 -5.97 11.88
N LEU A 96 8.26 -4.93 11.11
CA LEU A 96 8.72 -3.56 11.35
C LEU A 96 8.24 -3.02 12.71
N THR A 97 6.97 -3.27 13.07
CA THR A 97 6.40 -2.86 14.37
C THR A 97 7.15 -3.54 15.52
N GLU A 98 7.42 -4.84 15.40
CA GLU A 98 8.15 -5.62 16.40
C GLU A 98 9.61 -5.16 16.53
N ALA A 99 10.28 -4.90 15.39
CA ALA A 99 11.65 -4.39 15.38
C ALA A 99 11.75 -3.03 16.08
N LEU A 100 10.82 -2.10 15.83
CA LEU A 100 10.77 -0.83 16.55
C LEU A 100 10.63 -1.03 18.06
N HIS A 101 9.79 -1.98 18.49
CA HIS A 101 9.65 -2.31 19.91
C HIS A 101 10.93 -2.89 20.51
N ARG A 102 11.65 -3.76 19.80
CA ARG A 102 12.94 -4.30 20.27
C ARG A 102 13.99 -3.20 20.44
N VAL A 103 14.16 -2.32 19.43
CA VAL A 103 15.09 -1.19 19.53
C VAL A 103 14.73 -0.27 20.70
N LYS A 104 13.44 0.02 20.89
CA LYS A 104 12.97 0.85 22.01
C LYS A 104 13.32 0.27 23.39
N ASN A 105 13.47 -1.05 23.49
CA ASN A 105 13.84 -1.76 24.72
C ASN A 105 15.36 -2.02 24.84
N GLY A 106 16.18 -1.38 24.00
CA GLY A 106 17.64 -1.39 24.12
C GLY A 106 18.36 -2.39 23.21
N ASP A 107 17.65 -3.11 22.35
CA ASP A 107 18.27 -3.96 21.32
C ASP A 107 18.66 -3.12 20.10
N GLU A 108 19.89 -2.59 20.11
CA GLU A 108 20.44 -1.77 19.03
C GLU A 108 20.63 -2.53 17.71
N GLU A 109 20.86 -3.85 17.74
CA GLU A 109 21.03 -4.66 16.52
C GLU A 109 19.74 -4.69 15.69
N SER A 110 18.57 -4.66 16.36
CA SER A 110 17.26 -4.59 15.72
C SER A 110 17.04 -3.33 14.85
N LYS A 111 17.94 -2.33 14.87
CA LYS A 111 17.93 -1.24 13.88
C LYS A 111 18.10 -1.77 12.45
N LEU A 112 18.83 -2.87 12.28
CA LEU A 112 18.97 -3.58 11.01
C LEU A 112 17.60 -4.08 10.53
N ASP A 113 16.79 -4.64 11.42
CA ASP A 113 15.46 -5.16 11.10
C ASP A 113 14.48 -4.04 10.75
N VAL A 114 14.55 -2.89 11.45
CA VAL A 114 13.74 -1.71 11.12
C VAL A 114 14.02 -1.27 9.68
N ILE A 115 15.29 -1.14 9.30
CA ILE A 115 15.69 -0.76 7.95
C ILE A 115 15.28 -1.85 6.94
N SER A 116 15.57 -3.12 7.24
CA SER A 116 15.31 -4.25 6.36
C SER A 116 13.82 -4.38 6.03
N ASN A 117 12.94 -4.34 7.03
CA ASN A 117 11.50 -4.47 6.81
C ASN A 117 10.90 -3.27 6.08
N ALA A 118 11.29 -2.05 6.47
CA ALA A 118 10.80 -0.83 5.82
C ALA A 118 11.24 -0.74 4.35
N ILE A 119 12.50 -1.04 4.04
CA ILE A 119 13.02 -1.06 2.67
C ILE A 119 12.49 -2.27 1.88
N GLY A 120 12.31 -3.41 2.53
CA GLY A 120 11.70 -4.61 1.97
C GLY A 120 10.29 -4.34 1.47
N TYR A 121 9.45 -3.75 2.33
CA TYR A 121 8.11 -3.29 1.97
C TYR A 121 8.13 -2.30 0.80
N ALA A 122 8.95 -1.25 0.88
CA ALA A 122 9.01 -0.24 -0.18
C ALA A 122 9.44 -0.83 -1.54
N SER A 123 10.39 -1.77 -1.51
CA SER A 123 10.87 -2.49 -2.70
C SER A 123 9.80 -3.40 -3.29
N LEU A 124 9.12 -4.19 -2.44
CA LEU A 124 8.00 -5.04 -2.84
C LEU A 124 6.91 -4.20 -3.50
N LEU A 125 6.42 -3.19 -2.79
CA LEU A 125 5.25 -2.45 -3.21
C LEU A 125 5.50 -1.60 -4.45
N THR A 126 6.72 -1.06 -4.64
CA THR A 126 7.06 -0.36 -5.89
C THR A 126 6.93 -1.29 -7.11
N ARG A 127 7.38 -2.55 -7.00
CA ARG A 127 7.25 -3.53 -8.10
C ARG A 127 5.82 -4.01 -8.26
N HIS A 128 5.11 -4.17 -7.14
CA HIS A 128 3.70 -4.55 -7.11
C HIS A 128 2.84 -3.55 -7.88
N ILE A 129 2.92 -2.27 -7.49
CA ILE A 129 2.22 -1.14 -8.13
C ILE A 129 2.53 -1.08 -9.64
N ASN A 130 3.80 -1.27 -10.03
CA ASN A 130 4.17 -1.28 -11.45
C ASN A 130 3.46 -2.42 -12.21
N LYS A 131 3.40 -3.63 -11.64
CA LYS A 131 2.68 -4.74 -12.28
C LYS A 131 1.20 -4.45 -12.41
N GLU A 132 0.59 -3.83 -11.41
CA GLU A 132 -0.83 -3.52 -11.42
C GLU A 132 -1.19 -2.48 -12.47
N ASN A 133 -0.50 -1.34 -12.42
CA ASN A 133 -0.70 -0.23 -13.35
C ASN A 133 -0.42 -0.66 -14.81
N ASP A 134 0.64 -1.43 -15.03
CA ASP A 134 1.07 -1.74 -16.39
C ASP A 134 0.33 -2.92 -17.01
N ALA A 135 -0.08 -3.90 -16.19
CA ALA A 135 -0.58 -5.19 -16.68
C ALA A 135 -1.89 -5.64 -16.01
N VAL A 136 -1.98 -5.70 -14.67
CA VAL A 136 -3.14 -6.34 -13.99
C VAL A 136 -4.43 -5.58 -14.26
N TYR A 137 -4.41 -4.26 -14.11
CA TYR A 137 -5.60 -3.44 -14.34
C TYR A 137 -6.07 -3.51 -15.80
N LYS A 138 -5.15 -3.38 -16.76
CA LYS A 138 -5.46 -3.53 -18.20
C LYS A 138 -6.01 -4.92 -18.50
N PHE A 139 -5.47 -5.97 -17.87
CA PHE A 139 -5.99 -7.31 -18.04
C PHE A 139 -7.43 -7.44 -17.51
N GLY A 140 -7.72 -6.85 -16.35
CA GLY A 140 -9.08 -6.74 -15.81
C GLY A 140 -10.02 -6.00 -16.76
N GLU A 141 -9.68 -4.76 -17.13
CA GLU A 141 -10.50 -3.89 -17.99
C GLU A 141 -10.80 -4.51 -19.36
N ASN A 142 -9.82 -5.19 -19.97
CA ASN A 142 -9.98 -5.76 -21.31
C ASN A 142 -10.79 -7.07 -21.34
N ASN A 143 -10.87 -7.79 -20.21
CA ASN A 143 -11.43 -9.15 -20.19
C ASN A 143 -12.68 -9.29 -19.32
N LEU A 144 -12.95 -8.36 -18.42
CA LEU A 144 -14.20 -8.35 -17.65
C LEU A 144 -15.36 -7.81 -18.50
N PRO A 145 -16.57 -8.39 -18.38
CA PRO A 145 -17.77 -7.84 -18.99
C PRO A 145 -18.05 -6.40 -18.53
N ALA A 146 -18.62 -5.59 -19.43
CA ALA A 146 -18.86 -4.17 -19.17
C ALA A 146 -19.81 -3.91 -17.98
N ASP A 147 -20.84 -4.74 -17.83
CA ASP A 147 -21.78 -4.70 -16.69
C ASP A 147 -21.08 -4.99 -15.36
N VAL A 148 -20.11 -5.90 -15.35
CA VAL A 148 -19.29 -6.21 -14.16
C VAL A 148 -18.37 -5.03 -13.82
N MET A 149 -17.75 -4.41 -14.82
CA MET A 149 -16.92 -3.22 -14.61
C MET A 149 -17.74 -2.03 -14.09
N GLU A 150 -18.98 -1.85 -14.55
CA GLU A 150 -19.90 -0.84 -14.02
C GLU A 150 -20.25 -1.10 -12.56
N GLU A 151 -20.50 -2.36 -12.17
CA GLU A 151 -20.73 -2.73 -10.78
C GLU A 151 -19.50 -2.49 -9.89
N ILE A 152 -18.29 -2.80 -10.37
CA ILE A 152 -17.04 -2.51 -9.66
C ILE A 152 -16.90 -1.00 -9.45
N ASN A 153 -17.11 -0.19 -10.49
CA ASN A 153 -17.04 1.26 -10.40
C ASN A 153 -17.97 1.82 -9.31
N LYS A 154 -19.23 1.36 -9.31
CA LYS A 154 -20.22 1.79 -8.32
C LYS A 154 -19.81 1.39 -6.89
N LYS A 155 -19.37 0.14 -6.68
CA LYS A 155 -18.93 -0.33 -5.35
C LYS A 155 -17.70 0.41 -4.86
N SER A 156 -16.74 0.68 -5.73
CA SER A 156 -15.55 1.48 -5.41
C SER A 156 -15.93 2.91 -5.04
N GLU A 157 -16.85 3.54 -5.78
CA GLU A 157 -17.33 4.90 -5.47
C GLU A 157 -18.06 4.95 -4.12
N GLU A 158 -18.93 3.99 -3.83
CA GLU A 158 -19.60 3.88 -2.52
C GLU A 158 -18.59 3.71 -1.37
N PHE A 159 -17.55 2.89 -1.59
CA PHE A 159 -16.47 2.68 -0.63
C PHE A 159 -15.65 3.95 -0.39
N GLU A 160 -15.31 4.69 -1.45
CA GLU A 160 -14.61 5.96 -1.36
C GLU A 160 -15.41 7.02 -0.59
N ASN A 161 -16.67 7.18 -0.94
CA ASN A 161 -17.55 8.18 -0.33
C ASN A 161 -17.72 7.91 1.17
N GLU A 162 -17.74 6.65 1.59
CA GLU A 162 -17.82 6.30 3.01
C GLU A 162 -16.49 6.60 3.73
N ALA A 163 -15.35 6.29 3.11
CA ALA A 163 -14.04 6.67 3.64
C ALA A 163 -13.87 8.19 3.73
N GLU A 164 -14.43 8.94 2.77
CA GLU A 164 -14.37 10.41 2.74
C GLU A 164 -15.19 11.04 3.87
N LYS A 165 -16.39 10.52 4.15
CA LYS A 165 -17.19 10.95 5.32
C LYS A 165 -16.45 10.74 6.63
N GLN A 166 -15.61 9.71 6.70
CA GLN A 166 -14.77 9.40 7.85
C GLN A 166 -13.45 10.20 7.85
N GLY A 167 -13.17 10.96 6.79
CA GLY A 167 -12.00 11.82 6.66
C GLY A 167 -10.70 11.07 6.33
N ILE A 168 -10.77 9.82 5.90
CA ILE A 168 -9.60 8.94 5.69
C ILE A 168 -8.63 9.54 4.68
N GLN A 169 -9.12 9.89 3.49
CA GLN A 169 -8.27 10.41 2.40
C GLN A 169 -7.57 11.68 2.86
N LYS A 170 -8.32 12.66 3.37
CA LYS A 170 -7.73 13.93 3.84
C LYS A 170 -6.68 13.70 4.92
N HIS A 171 -7.00 12.89 5.93
CA HIS A 171 -6.09 12.61 7.04
C HIS A 171 -4.75 12.04 6.57
N TYR A 172 -4.77 11.03 5.71
CA TYR A 172 -3.54 10.36 5.26
C TYR A 172 -2.77 11.16 4.22
N ILE A 173 -3.43 11.97 3.39
CA ILE A 173 -2.74 12.90 2.48
C ILE A 173 -2.06 14.02 3.27
N ASP A 174 -2.72 14.63 4.25
CA ASP A 174 -2.11 15.64 5.12
C ASP A 174 -0.91 15.06 5.88
N MET A 175 -1.02 13.81 6.38
CA MET A 175 0.09 13.08 7.02
C MET A 175 1.27 12.87 6.05
N LEU A 176 1.00 12.39 4.84
CA LEU A 176 2.00 12.20 3.80
C LEU A 176 2.76 13.50 3.50
N GLU A 177 2.04 14.60 3.25
CA GLU A 177 2.65 15.89 2.93
C GLU A 177 3.52 16.44 4.06
N ASN A 178 3.10 16.24 5.31
CA ASN A 178 3.90 16.64 6.47
C ASN A 178 5.18 15.83 6.59
N LEU A 179 5.13 14.52 6.33
CA LEU A 179 6.31 13.67 6.31
C LEU A 179 7.23 13.98 5.11
N GLU A 180 6.68 14.30 3.95
CA GLU A 180 7.46 14.74 2.79
C GLU A 180 8.24 16.02 3.09
N LYS A 181 7.60 17.03 3.70
CA LYS A 181 8.27 18.27 4.14
C LYS A 181 9.43 18.01 5.11
N LYS A 182 9.33 16.95 5.91
CA LYS A 182 10.37 16.59 6.89
C LYS A 182 11.54 15.85 6.26
N TYR A 183 11.27 14.93 5.34
CA TYR A 183 12.27 13.96 4.84
C TYR A 183 12.77 14.21 3.43
N LEU A 184 12.05 14.99 2.62
CA LEU A 184 12.36 15.25 1.20
C LEU A 184 12.74 16.70 0.91
N ALA A 185 12.60 17.60 1.88
CA ALA A 185 13.00 19.01 1.77
C ALA A 185 14.53 19.19 1.77
#